data_AF-A0A2X4U3C1-F1
#
_entry.id   AF-A0A2X4U3C1-F1
#
_cell.length_a   1.000
_cell.length_b   1.000
_cell.length_c   1.000
_cell.angle_alpha   90.00
_cell.angle_beta   90.00
_cell.angle_gamma   90.00
#
_symmetry.space_group_name_H-M   'P 1'
#
loop_
_entity.id
_entity.type
_entity.pdbx_description
1 polymer ?
#
loop_
_entity_poly.entity_id
_entity_poly.type
_entity_poly.pdbx_seq_one_letter_code
_entity_poly.pdbx_strand_id
1 'polypeptide(L)' 'MFGEASTPTLAQGRVPLVLELLSPAQRPLQITRDLSAFWQGRISGSAKRDEGPLPKHVWPDDPANTAPTRRTKKYS' A
#
# COMPACT_ATOMS: atom_id res chain seq x y z
N MET A 1 -1.49 -0.03 -1.97
CA MET A 1 -2.86 -0.25 -2.49
C MET A 1 -3.69 0.99 -2.16
N PHE A 2 -3.49 2.08 -2.90
CA PHE A 2 -4.17 3.34 -2.59
C PHE A 2 -5.67 3.27 -2.87
N GLY A 3 -6.47 3.94 -2.05
CA GLY A 3 -7.92 4.01 -2.20
C GLY A 3 -8.67 2.80 -1.64
N GLU A 4 -7.98 1.82 -1.06
CA GLU A 4 -8.60 0.71 -0.35
C GLU A 4 -8.32 0.86 1.15
N ALA A 5 -9.38 1.13 1.91
CA ALA A 5 -9.30 1.31 3.35
C ALA A 5 -9.41 -0.02 4.12
N SER A 6 -10.00 -1.06 3.51
CA SER A 6 -10.37 -2.31 4.18
C SER A 6 -9.63 -3.53 3.63
N THR A 7 -9.40 -4.55 4.45
CA THR A 7 -8.79 -5.79 3.93
C THR A 7 -9.75 -6.46 2.95
N PRO A 8 -9.34 -6.74 1.69
CA PRO A 8 -10.17 -7.47 0.76
C PRO A 8 -10.48 -8.88 1.27
N THR A 9 -11.71 -9.32 1.04
CA THR A 9 -12.22 -10.61 1.50
C THR A 9 -12.72 -11.46 0.35
N LEU A 10 -12.48 -12.76 0.42
CA LEU A 10 -13.06 -13.78 -0.46
C LEU A 10 -14.26 -14.46 0.20
N ALA A 11 -14.92 -15.34 -0.57
CA ALA A 11 -16.04 -16.16 -0.11
C ALA A 11 -17.14 -15.33 0.57
N GLN A 12 -17.57 -14.25 -0.10
CA GLN A 12 -18.63 -13.36 0.37
C GLN A 12 -18.33 -12.75 1.76
N GLY A 13 -17.10 -12.28 1.97
CA GLY A 13 -16.73 -11.63 3.24
C GLY A 13 -16.10 -12.54 4.29
N ARG A 14 -16.04 -13.86 4.05
CA ARG A 14 -15.68 -14.83 5.09
C ARG A 14 -14.18 -15.04 5.27
N VAL A 15 -13.41 -14.81 4.20
CA VAL A 15 -11.98 -15.13 4.20
C VAL A 15 -11.19 -13.84 3.93
N PRO A 16 -10.62 -13.18 4.94
CA PRO A 16 -9.74 -12.04 4.73
C PRO A 16 -8.43 -12.49 4.09
N LEU A 17 -7.96 -11.72 3.11
CA LEU A 17 -6.68 -12.00 2.47
C LEU A 17 -5.50 -11.61 3.37
N VAL A 18 -4.44 -12.41 3.32
CA VAL A 18 -3.10 -11.97 3.75
C VAL A 18 -2.47 -11.27 2.56
N LEU A 19 -2.12 -10.00 2.74
CA LEU A 19 -1.51 -9.14 1.74
C LEU A 19 -0.01 -9.04 2.00
N GLU A 20 0.79 -9.42 1.02
CA GLU A 20 2.19 -9.02 0.96
C GLU A 20 2.27 -7.69 0.19
N LEU A 21 2.48 -6.61 0.93
CA LEU A 21 2.55 -5.27 0.37
C LEU A 21 3.97 -4.99 -0.07
N LEU A 22 4.11 -4.68 -1.35
CA LEU A 22 5.40 -4.47 -2.00
C LEU A 22 5.64 -2.99 -2.27
N SER A 23 6.92 -2.64 -2.28
CA SER A 23 7.42 -1.37 -2.73
C SER A 23 7.42 -1.27 -4.27
N PRO A 24 7.59 -0.07 -4.87
CA PRO A 24 7.77 0.08 -6.31
C PRO A 24 8.89 -0.79 -6.89
N ALA A 25 9.96 -1.04 -6.12
CA ALA A 25 11.05 -1.92 -6.50
C ALA A 25 10.76 -3.44 -6.28
N GLN A 26 9.50 -3.81 -6.03
CA GLN A 26 9.06 -5.18 -5.74
C GLN A 26 9.71 -5.78 -4.48
N ARG A 27 10.11 -4.94 -3.52
CA ARG A 27 10.63 -5.39 -2.23
C ARG A 27 9.50 -5.50 -1.21
N PRO A 28 9.48 -6.55 -0.37
CA PRO A 28 8.48 -6.66 0.69
C PRO A 28 8.58 -5.48 1.67
N LEU A 29 7.49 -4.76 1.87
CA LEU A 29 7.37 -3.73 2.91
C LEU A 29 6.77 -4.34 4.18
N GLN A 30 5.63 -5.03 4.03
CA GLN A 30 4.94 -5.67 5.14
C GLN A 30 3.98 -6.76 4.65
N ILE A 31 3.87 -7.83 5.43
CA ILE A 31 2.81 -8.83 5.28
C ILE A 31 1.73 -8.52 6.33
N THR A 32 0.48 -8.34 5.92
CA THR A 32 -0.63 -8.00 6.83
C THR A 32 -1.93 -8.70 6.45
N ARG A 33 -2.77 -9.02 7.45
CA ARG A 33 -4.18 -9.40 7.27
C ARG A 33 -5.16 -8.28 7.63
N ASP A 34 -4.62 -7.14 8.07
CA ASP A 34 -5.37 -5.96 8.48
C ASP A 34 -4.80 -4.75 7.74
N LEU A 35 -5.42 -4.42 6.61
CA LEU A 35 -5.03 -3.31 5.77
C LEU A 35 -5.36 -1.96 6.41
N SER A 36 -6.44 -1.89 7.20
CA SER A 36 -6.81 -0.67 7.92
C SER A 36 -5.77 -0.33 8.97
N ALA A 37 -5.35 -1.31 9.78
CA ALA A 37 -4.29 -1.12 10.76
C ALA A 37 -2.94 -0.80 10.10
N PHE A 38 -2.67 -1.36 8.92
CA PHE A 38 -1.51 -0.99 8.12
C PHE A 38 -1.53 0.50 7.78
N TRP A 39 -2.62 1.03 7.21
CA TRP A 39 -2.74 2.45 6.84
C TRP A 39 -2.72 3.42 8.03
N GLN A 40 -3.32 3.05 9.15
CA GLN A 40 -3.27 3.82 10.39
C GLN A 40 -1.88 3.76 11.04
N GLY A 41 -1.11 2.71 10.74
CA GLY A 41 0.26 2.53 11.16
C GLY A 41 1.25 3.46 10.45
N ARG A 42 2.48 3.51 10.96
CA ARG A 42 3.57 4.38 10.47
C ARG A 42 4.15 3.97 9.11
N ILE A 43 3.35 3.96 8.04
CA ILE A 43 3.85 3.80 6.66
C ILE A 43 4.61 5.05 6.20
N SER A 44 4.21 6.22 6.72
CA SER A 44 4.85 7.49 6.40
C SER A 44 6.36 7.48 6.68
N GLY A 45 6.82 6.62 7.60
CA GLY A 45 8.23 6.40 7.92
C GLY A 45 8.88 5.28 7.10
N SER A 46 8.34 4.06 7.11
CA SER A 46 9.02 2.87 6.53
C SER A 46 9.19 2.96 5.01
N ALA A 47 8.15 3.38 4.29
CA ALA A 47 8.20 3.54 2.84
C ALA A 47 9.18 4.63 2.36
N LYS A 48 9.47 5.62 3.23
CA LYS A 48 10.46 6.68 2.96
C LYS A 48 11.88 6.31 3.39
N ARG A 49 12.05 5.28 4.23
CA ARG A 49 13.32 4.98 4.91
C ARG A 49 14.09 3.84 4.24
N ASP A 50 13.38 2.84 3.73
CA ASP A 50 14.02 1.63 3.15
C ASP A 50 14.27 1.72 1.64
N GLU A 51 13.70 2.73 0.99
CA GLU A 51 13.97 3.04 -0.39
C GLU A 51 14.67 4.40 -0.42
N GLY A 52 15.97 4.42 -0.75
CA GLY A 52 16.67 5.64 -1.13
C GLY A 52 15.83 6.45 -2.13
N PRO A 53 16.11 7.75 -2.32
CA PRO A 53 15.14 8.70 -2.87
C PRO A 53 14.41 8.08 -4.06
N LEU A 54 13.10 7.86 -3.88
CA LEU A 54 12.14 7.58 -4.95
C LEU A 54 11.49 8.90 -5.35
N PRO A 55 12.23 9.85 -5.97
CA PRO A 55 11.76 11.21 -6.19
C PRO A 55 10.53 11.28 -7.10
N LYS A 56 10.15 10.16 -7.73
CA LYS A 56 9.05 10.04 -8.68
C LYS A 56 7.82 9.29 -8.14
N HIS A 57 7.88 8.70 -6.93
CA HIS A 57 6.75 8.00 -6.34
C HIS A 57 6.03 8.90 -5.32
N VAL A 58 4.73 9.11 -5.54
CA VAL A 58 3.90 9.90 -4.63
C VAL A 58 3.45 9.00 -3.48
N TRP A 59 3.89 9.32 -2.28
CA TRP A 59 3.36 8.76 -1.04
C TRP A 59 2.36 9.76 -0.45
N PRO A 60 1.06 9.56 -0.64
CA PRO A 60 0.04 10.46 -0.10
C PRO A 60 0.01 10.40 1.43
N ASP A 61 -0.41 11.49 2.07
CA ASP A 61 -0.57 11.55 3.52
C ASP A 61 -1.75 10.70 4.02
N ASP A 62 -2.78 10.52 3.17
CA ASP A 62 -3.93 9.63 3.41
C ASP A 62 -4.06 8.58 2.29
N PRO A 63 -3.30 7.47 2.36
CA PRO A 63 -3.29 6.47 1.31
C PRO A 63 -4.61 5.69 1.19
N ALA A 64 -5.35 5.54 2.29
CA ALA A 64 -6.60 4.79 2.33
C ALA A 64 -7.70 5.49 1.53
N ASN A 65 -7.70 6.83 1.51
CA ASN A 65 -8.70 7.62 0.79
C ASN A 65 -8.17 8.26 -0.52
N THR A 66 -6.89 8.07 -0.84
CA THR A 66 -6.32 8.59 -2.08
C THR A 66 -6.91 7.88 -3.31
N ALA A 67 -7.40 8.66 -4.28
CA ALA A 67 -7.94 8.12 -5.52
C ALA A 67 -6.92 7.20 -6.23
N PRO A 68 -7.27 5.93 -6.51
CA PRO A 68 -6.35 5.00 -7.15
C PRO A 68 -6.09 5.41 -8.59
N THR A 69 -4.83 5.38 -9.00
CA THR A 69 -4.46 5.53 -10.41
C THR A 69 -4.42 4.17 -11.09
N ARG A 70 -5.09 4.02 -12.25
CA ARG A 70 -5.13 2.76 -13.02
C ARG A 70 -3.76 2.29 -13.53
N ARG A 71 -2.78 3.19 -13.55
CA ARG A 71 -1.39 2.90 -13.92
C ARG A 71 -0.50 3.42 -12.81
N THR A 72 0.44 2.60 -12.35
CA THR A 72 1.70 3.14 -11.82
C THR A 72 2.23 4.07 -12.91
N LYS A 73 2.63 5.30 -12.56
CA LYS A 73 3.19 6.26 -13.51
C LYS A 73 4.33 5.57 -14.27
N LYS A 74 4.06 5.08 -15.50
CA LYS A 74 5.07 4.51 -16.39
C LYS A 74 5.85 5.70 -16.90
N TYR A 75 7.13 5.76 -16.57
CA TYR A 75 8.02 6.75 -17.16
C TYR A 75 8.98 6.04 -18.11
N SER A 76 8.76 6.30 -19.40
CA SER A 76 9.80 6.41 -20.42
C SER A 76 10.75 7.56 -20.07
#